data_AF-A0A7V6YGB2-F1
#
_entry.id   AF-A0A7V6YGB2-F1
#
_cell.length_a   1.000
_cell.length_b   1.000
_cell.length_c   1.000
_cell.angle_alpha   90.00
_cell.angle_beta   90.00
_cell.angle_gamma   90.00
#
_symmetry.space_group_name_H-M   'P 1'
#
loop_
_entity.id
_entity.type
_entity.pdbx_description
1 polymer ?
#
loop_
_entity_poly.entity_id
_entity_poly.type
_entity_poly.pdbx_seq_one_letter_code
_entity_poly.pdbx_strand_id
1 'polypeptide(L)'
;MRKKLWFLLLVFVLMIPLTAGCRQAANEVKEETKQQTEEQQQEDRLEAIRAEWSKSAHAEATNASEENSPARRDQCIICHNGQAYAKQITSVDELNVEEPVGQDCDTCHSGHGKEVWNSGLVQLPSGEVRDGGGALCMECHNARKTPDPSARPAPHSSAEADIVMGTNGYHVEGVTYSSSPHTAVKDTCFGCHMADLGKGYPSHTFKADVKPCQSCHQGISEINMKAQADYDGDGSVEGFQEEVDGLLENLHDTIESKLNGGTFSTGHGQIV
;
A
#
# COMPACT_ATOMS: atom_id res chain seq x y z
N MET A 1 -53.42 17.07 61.31
CA MET A 1 -52.77 17.36 60.02
C MET A 1 -51.25 17.12 60.00
N ARG A 2 -50.48 17.39 61.08
CA ARG A 2 -49.01 17.20 61.12
C ARG A 2 -48.49 15.77 60.83
N LYS A 3 -49.20 14.71 61.21
CA LYS A 3 -48.77 13.30 60.97
C LYS A 3 -48.88 12.85 59.50
N LYS A 4 -49.84 13.39 58.73
CA LYS A 4 -49.99 13.07 57.29
C LYS A 4 -48.94 13.78 56.42
N LEU A 5 -48.51 14.98 56.83
CA LEU A 5 -47.48 15.75 56.12
C LEU A 5 -46.08 15.13 56.28
N TRP A 6 -45.78 14.54 57.45
CA TRP A 6 -44.51 13.85 57.71
C TRP A 6 -44.39 12.53 56.94
N PHE A 7 -45.51 11.81 56.78
CA PHE A 7 -45.55 10.57 55.99
C PHE A 7 -45.36 10.82 54.49
N LEU A 8 -45.96 11.90 53.97
CA LEU A 8 -45.76 12.33 52.57
C LEU A 8 -44.32 12.79 52.31
N LEU A 9 -43.69 13.49 53.25
CA LEU A 9 -42.27 13.91 53.13
C LEU A 9 -41.31 12.71 53.19
N LEU A 10 -41.56 11.72 54.05
CA LEU A 10 -40.75 10.49 54.13
C LEU A 10 -40.86 9.64 52.86
N VAL A 11 -42.07 9.53 52.27
CA VAL A 11 -42.27 8.82 51.00
C VAL A 11 -41.61 9.57 49.82
N PHE A 12 -41.66 10.90 49.81
CA PHE A 12 -40.98 11.70 48.77
C PHE A 12 -39.45 11.63 48.87
N VAL A 13 -38.89 11.66 50.09
CA VAL A 13 -37.44 11.55 50.33
C VAL A 13 -36.91 10.15 50.02
N LEU A 14 -37.72 9.09 50.17
CA LEU A 14 -37.37 7.72 49.76
C LEU A 14 -37.51 7.48 48.24
N MET A 15 -38.40 8.18 47.54
CA MET A 15 -38.58 8.04 46.08
C MET A 15 -37.48 8.73 45.23
N ILE A 16 -36.83 9.77 45.76
CA ILE A 16 -35.74 10.49 45.09
C ILE A 16 -34.49 9.61 44.86
N PRO A 17 -33.95 8.85 45.83
CA PRO A 17 -32.79 7.99 45.60
C PRO A 17 -33.11 6.78 44.70
N LEU A 18 -34.36 6.30 44.68
CA LEU A 18 -34.80 5.19 43.82
C LEU A 18 -34.83 5.57 42.33
N THR A 19 -35.31 6.77 42.00
CA THR A 19 -35.33 7.25 40.60
C THR A 19 -33.95 7.67 40.09
N ALA A 20 -33.10 8.23 40.96
CA ALA A 20 -31.71 8.54 40.62
C ALA A 20 -30.88 7.27 40.37
N GLY A 21 -31.04 6.23 41.21
CA GLY A 21 -30.36 4.94 41.04
C GLY A 21 -30.73 4.20 39.75
N CYS A 22 -32.02 4.17 39.38
CA CYS A 22 -32.45 3.56 38.11
C CYS A 22 -31.93 4.32 36.88
N ARG A 23 -31.84 5.65 36.95
CA ARG A 23 -31.32 6.46 35.85
C ARG A 23 -29.80 6.28 35.69
N GLN A 24 -29.08 6.12 36.79
CA GLN A 24 -27.65 5.84 36.75
C GLN A 24 -27.36 4.45 36.21
N ALA A 25 -28.07 3.41 36.69
CA ALA A 25 -27.95 2.06 36.14
C ALA A 25 -28.32 1.98 34.65
N ALA A 26 -29.34 2.71 34.20
CA ALA A 26 -29.70 2.77 32.79
C ALA A 26 -28.63 3.48 31.92
N ASN A 27 -27.92 4.46 32.47
CA ASN A 27 -26.81 5.12 31.79
C ASN A 27 -25.58 4.20 31.73
N GLU A 28 -25.26 3.49 32.81
CA GLU A 28 -24.15 2.53 32.87
C GLU A 28 -24.35 1.39 31.84
N VAL A 29 -25.55 0.79 31.80
CA VAL A 29 -25.88 -0.24 30.79
C VAL A 29 -25.76 0.30 29.36
N LYS A 30 -26.14 1.57 29.13
CA LYS A 30 -26.04 2.20 27.81
C LYS A 30 -24.58 2.46 27.41
N GLU A 31 -23.74 2.88 28.35
CA GLU A 31 -22.30 3.06 28.11
C GLU A 31 -21.60 1.72 27.88
N GLU A 32 -21.87 0.70 28.70
CA GLU A 32 -21.35 -0.65 28.50
C GLU A 32 -21.77 -1.24 27.14
N THR A 33 -23.05 -1.09 26.77
CA THR A 33 -23.56 -1.57 25.45
C THR A 33 -22.87 -0.82 24.30
N LYS A 34 -22.66 0.49 24.45
CA LYS A 34 -21.98 1.29 23.43
C LYS A 34 -20.52 0.85 23.28
N GLN A 35 -19.82 0.66 24.39
CA GLN A 35 -18.43 0.20 24.39
C GLN A 35 -18.30 -1.19 23.77
N GLN A 36 -19.16 -2.14 24.14
CA GLN A 36 -19.21 -3.48 23.54
C GLN A 36 -19.48 -3.43 22.04
N THR A 37 -20.33 -2.50 21.59
CA THR A 37 -20.62 -2.32 20.16
C THR A 37 -19.41 -1.76 19.41
N GLU A 38 -18.69 -0.80 20.00
CA GLU A 38 -17.47 -0.23 19.40
C GLU A 38 -16.33 -1.25 19.34
N GLU A 39 -16.13 -2.04 20.39
CA GLU A 39 -15.15 -3.13 20.44
C GLU A 39 -15.46 -4.21 19.39
N GLN A 40 -16.73 -4.62 19.26
CA GLN A 40 -17.12 -5.59 18.24
C GLN A 40 -16.90 -5.06 16.82
N GLN A 41 -17.25 -3.80 16.56
CA GLN A 41 -17.00 -3.16 15.26
C GLN A 41 -15.51 -3.07 14.92
N GLN A 42 -14.65 -2.89 15.94
CA GLN A 42 -13.21 -2.89 15.76
C GLN A 42 -12.68 -4.29 15.43
N GLU A 43 -13.13 -5.32 16.14
CA GLU A 43 -12.75 -6.71 15.84
C GLU A 43 -13.21 -7.14 14.44
N ASP A 44 -14.46 -6.84 14.06
CA ASP A 44 -14.99 -7.14 12.73
C ASP A 44 -14.16 -6.47 11.62
N ARG A 45 -13.71 -5.23 11.88
CA ARG A 45 -12.83 -4.49 10.97
C ARG A 45 -11.46 -5.15 10.85
N LEU A 46 -10.84 -5.51 11.97
CA LEU A 46 -9.52 -6.16 11.98
C LEU A 46 -9.56 -7.50 11.24
N GLU A 47 -10.62 -8.27 11.41
CA GLU A 47 -10.81 -9.53 10.70
C GLU A 47 -10.93 -9.31 9.19
N ALA A 48 -11.69 -8.30 8.77
CA ALA A 48 -11.80 -7.94 7.35
C ALA A 48 -10.45 -7.48 6.77
N ILE A 49 -9.68 -6.67 7.50
CA ILE A 49 -8.34 -6.24 7.10
C ILE A 49 -7.40 -7.44 6.91
N ARG A 50 -7.38 -8.40 7.86
CA ARG A 50 -6.59 -9.62 7.75
C ARG A 50 -7.01 -10.47 6.54
N ALA A 51 -8.30 -10.54 6.26
CA ALA A 51 -8.84 -11.28 5.12
C ALA A 51 -8.51 -10.63 3.77
N GLU A 52 -8.34 -9.30 3.72
CA GLU A 52 -7.87 -8.56 2.54
C GLU A 52 -6.37 -8.76 2.33
N TRP A 53 -5.57 -8.54 3.38
CA TRP A 53 -4.12 -8.69 3.34
C TRP A 53 -3.70 -10.11 2.95
N SER A 54 -4.32 -11.14 3.52
CA SER A 54 -3.97 -12.55 3.25
C SER A 54 -4.16 -12.98 1.79
N LYS A 55 -4.85 -12.18 0.97
CA LYS A 55 -5.05 -12.42 -0.47
C LYS A 55 -4.14 -11.54 -1.34
N SER A 56 -3.29 -10.72 -0.72
CA SER A 56 -2.36 -9.86 -1.42
C SER A 56 -1.02 -10.55 -1.64
N ALA A 57 -0.26 -10.06 -2.62
CA ALA A 57 1.11 -10.52 -2.86
C ALA A 57 2.04 -10.25 -1.65
N HIS A 58 1.70 -9.29 -0.79
CA HIS A 58 2.48 -9.00 0.42
C HIS A 58 2.41 -10.10 1.48
N ALA A 59 1.29 -10.84 1.53
CA ALA A 59 1.19 -11.98 2.45
C ALA A 59 2.11 -13.14 2.05
N GLU A 60 2.52 -13.17 0.78
CA GLU A 60 3.36 -14.23 0.24
C GLU A 60 4.84 -13.84 0.34
N ALA A 61 5.63 -14.61 1.09
CA ALA A 61 7.08 -14.56 0.98
C ALA A 61 7.45 -15.13 -0.40
N THR A 62 7.60 -14.25 -1.40
CA THR A 62 7.72 -14.66 -2.82
C THR A 62 8.78 -15.73 -3.00
N ASN A 63 8.37 -16.89 -3.51
CA ASN A 63 9.22 -18.06 -3.74
C ASN A 63 9.98 -18.53 -2.49
N ALA A 64 9.52 -18.30 -1.27
CA ALA A 64 10.28 -18.62 -0.05
C ALA A 64 10.71 -20.09 0.10
N SER A 65 10.06 -21.02 -0.59
CA SER A 65 10.49 -22.43 -0.67
C SER A 65 11.70 -22.65 -1.59
N GLU A 66 12.00 -21.71 -2.47
CA GLU A 66 13.15 -21.75 -3.37
C GLU A 66 14.40 -21.23 -2.67
N GLU A 67 15.52 -21.94 -2.85
CA GLU A 67 16.82 -21.58 -2.27
C GLU A 67 17.28 -20.17 -2.68
N ASN A 68 16.96 -19.75 -3.91
CA ASN A 68 17.34 -18.44 -4.45
C ASN A 68 16.30 -17.32 -4.22
N SER A 69 15.28 -17.57 -3.39
CA SER A 69 14.27 -16.56 -3.05
C SER A 69 14.91 -15.26 -2.55
N PRO A 70 14.40 -14.08 -2.96
CA PRO A 70 14.75 -12.82 -2.32
C PRO A 70 14.56 -12.84 -0.79
N ALA A 71 13.62 -13.63 -0.28
CA ALA A 71 13.34 -13.76 1.15
C ALA A 71 14.38 -14.61 1.91
N ARG A 72 15.37 -15.20 1.20
CA ARG A 72 16.50 -15.98 1.76
C ARG A 72 17.87 -15.42 1.36
N ARG A 73 17.93 -14.18 0.86
CA ARG A 73 19.17 -13.55 0.40
C ARG A 73 19.47 -12.28 1.15
N ASP A 74 20.70 -12.15 1.61
CA ASP A 74 21.21 -10.92 2.21
C ASP A 74 20.89 -9.69 1.33
N GLN A 75 20.59 -8.57 1.98
CA GLN A 75 20.16 -7.31 1.37
C GLN A 75 18.83 -7.37 0.60
N CYS A 76 18.26 -8.55 0.33
CA CYS A 76 16.97 -8.72 -0.34
C CYS A 76 15.86 -8.92 0.68
N ILE A 77 16.17 -9.60 1.80
CA ILE A 77 15.23 -9.79 2.91
C ILE A 77 14.67 -8.50 3.46
N ILE A 78 15.39 -7.37 3.35
CA ILE A 78 14.94 -6.09 3.87
C ILE A 78 13.60 -5.66 3.28
N CYS A 79 13.30 -6.02 2.02
CA CYS A 79 12.00 -5.75 1.40
C CYS A 79 11.13 -6.99 1.28
N HIS A 80 11.70 -8.20 1.30
CA HIS A 80 11.00 -9.47 1.05
C HIS A 80 10.74 -10.32 2.31
N ASN A 81 11.01 -9.77 3.49
CA ASN A 81 10.69 -10.38 4.77
C ASN A 81 10.23 -9.32 5.78
N GLY A 82 9.00 -9.45 6.28
CA GLY A 82 8.38 -8.42 7.14
C GLY A 82 9.13 -8.15 8.44
N GLN A 83 9.64 -9.20 9.08
CA GLN A 83 10.43 -9.04 10.31
C GLN A 83 11.78 -8.37 10.06
N ALA A 84 12.42 -8.70 8.92
CA ALA A 84 13.68 -8.09 8.54
C ALA A 84 13.50 -6.59 8.31
N TYR A 85 12.46 -6.19 7.58
CA TYR A 85 12.11 -4.79 7.38
C TYR A 85 11.85 -4.06 8.71
N ALA A 86 10.94 -4.60 9.54
CA ALA A 86 10.54 -3.96 10.79
C ALA A 86 11.73 -3.76 11.76
N LYS A 87 12.73 -4.66 11.72
CA LYS A 87 13.93 -4.63 12.57
C LYS A 87 15.17 -4.03 11.88
N GLN A 88 15.07 -3.64 10.61
CA GLN A 88 16.19 -3.19 9.77
C GLN A 88 17.35 -4.19 9.66
N ILE A 89 17.02 -5.48 9.59
CA ILE A 89 18.00 -6.56 9.43
C ILE A 89 18.23 -6.83 7.95
N THR A 90 19.50 -6.86 7.53
CA THR A 90 19.86 -7.10 6.13
C THR A 90 20.66 -8.39 5.91
N SER A 91 20.98 -9.13 6.98
CA SER A 91 21.60 -10.46 6.92
C SER A 91 20.63 -11.55 7.33
N VAL A 92 20.56 -12.63 6.55
CA VAL A 92 19.69 -13.79 6.83
C VAL A 92 20.09 -14.46 8.15
N ASP A 93 21.39 -14.57 8.42
CA ASP A 93 21.91 -15.19 9.64
C ASP A 93 21.51 -14.42 10.90
N GLU A 94 21.45 -13.08 10.82
CA GLU A 94 21.05 -12.20 11.93
C GLU A 94 19.54 -12.29 12.21
N LEU A 95 18.72 -12.46 11.16
CA LEU A 95 17.27 -12.56 11.31
C LEU A 95 16.87 -13.77 12.17
N ASN A 96 17.63 -14.87 12.05
CA ASN A 96 17.50 -16.08 12.88
C ASN A 96 16.06 -16.61 12.96
N VAL A 97 15.39 -16.68 11.80
CA VAL A 97 14.05 -17.29 11.64
C VAL A 97 14.17 -18.57 10.83
N GLU A 98 13.44 -19.62 11.23
CA GLU A 98 13.46 -20.91 10.53
C GLU A 98 12.91 -20.80 9.11
N GLU A 99 11.86 -19.99 8.92
CA GLU A 99 11.19 -19.79 7.63
C GLU A 99 10.97 -18.30 7.33
N PRO A 100 11.15 -17.86 6.07
CA PRO A 100 10.83 -16.50 5.68
C PRO A 100 9.33 -16.24 5.83
N VAL A 101 9.01 -15.08 6.38
CA VAL A 101 7.63 -14.56 6.44
C VAL A 101 7.47 -13.49 5.38
N GLY A 102 6.28 -13.36 4.80
CA GLY A 102 5.98 -12.27 3.87
C GLY A 102 6.01 -10.92 4.59
N GLN A 103 5.58 -9.86 3.90
CA GLN A 103 5.35 -8.58 4.54
C GLN A 103 4.05 -8.66 5.36
N ASP A 104 4.20 -8.91 6.66
CA ASP A 104 3.10 -9.00 7.62
C ASP A 104 2.67 -7.62 8.16
N CYS A 105 1.72 -7.62 9.09
CA CYS A 105 1.21 -6.41 9.73
C CYS A 105 2.32 -5.57 10.38
N ASP A 106 3.33 -6.23 10.96
CA ASP A 106 4.42 -5.54 11.66
C ASP A 106 5.35 -4.80 10.71
N THR A 107 5.44 -5.26 9.45
CA THR A 107 6.15 -4.55 8.38
C THR A 107 5.74 -3.07 8.32
N CYS A 108 4.45 -2.78 8.41
CA CYS A 108 3.93 -1.42 8.25
C CYS A 108 3.56 -0.75 9.59
N HIS A 109 3.05 -1.53 10.54
CA HIS A 109 2.46 -1.00 11.78
C HIS A 109 3.41 -1.00 12.98
N SER A 110 4.62 -1.54 12.82
CA SER A 110 5.61 -1.68 13.89
C SER A 110 7.00 -1.24 13.41
N GLY A 111 7.94 -1.07 14.36
CA GLY A 111 9.35 -0.79 14.10
C GLY A 111 9.59 0.30 13.06
N HIS A 112 10.49 0.01 12.11
CA HIS A 112 10.87 0.93 11.03
C HIS A 112 9.68 1.37 10.15
N GLY A 113 8.74 0.48 9.84
CA GLY A 113 7.57 0.87 9.04
C GLY A 113 6.73 1.97 9.71
N LYS A 114 6.57 1.88 11.02
CA LYS A 114 5.90 2.93 11.80
C LYS A 114 6.71 4.23 11.86
N GLU A 115 8.05 4.14 11.87
CA GLU A 115 8.94 5.30 11.84
C GLU A 115 8.83 6.03 10.49
N VAL A 116 8.88 5.29 9.38
CA VAL A 116 8.69 5.82 8.02
C VAL A 116 7.30 6.45 7.88
N TRP A 117 6.25 5.75 8.31
CA TRP A 117 4.87 6.27 8.29
C TRP A 117 4.74 7.61 9.02
N ASN A 118 5.33 7.73 10.22
CA ASN A 118 5.24 8.95 11.02
C ASN A 118 6.07 10.10 10.43
N SER A 119 7.21 9.80 9.82
CA SER A 119 8.07 10.82 9.20
C SER A 119 7.55 11.27 7.83
N GLY A 120 6.86 10.38 7.12
CA GLY A 120 6.39 10.57 5.75
C GLY A 120 7.52 10.76 4.75
N LEU A 121 8.71 10.20 5.05
CA LEU A 121 9.95 10.40 4.31
C LEU A 121 10.55 9.07 3.85
N VAL A 122 11.11 9.09 2.64
CA VAL A 122 11.86 7.98 2.05
C VAL A 122 13.10 8.52 1.34
N GLN A 123 14.21 7.81 1.45
CA GLN A 123 15.43 8.11 0.69
C GLN A 123 15.50 7.21 -0.54
N LEU A 124 15.14 7.75 -1.70
CA LEU A 124 15.30 7.05 -2.98
C LEU A 124 16.71 7.23 -3.53
N PRO A 125 17.15 6.37 -4.47
CA PRO A 125 18.42 6.57 -5.17
C PRO A 125 18.50 7.92 -5.90
N SER A 126 17.35 8.46 -6.34
CA SER A 126 17.24 9.77 -7.01
C SER A 126 17.17 10.96 -6.05
N GLY A 127 16.94 10.75 -4.76
CA GLY A 127 16.81 11.83 -3.77
C GLY A 127 15.79 11.53 -2.66
N GLU A 128 15.73 12.42 -1.67
CA GLU A 128 14.70 12.37 -0.62
C GLU A 128 13.33 12.72 -1.21
N VAL A 129 12.31 11.93 -0.87
CA VAL A 129 10.91 12.19 -1.21
C VAL A 129 10.08 12.27 0.06
N ARG A 130 9.16 13.24 0.10
CA ARG A 130 8.19 13.44 1.20
C ARG A 130 6.78 13.23 0.67
N ASP A 131 6.18 12.11 1.04
CA ASP A 131 4.89 11.66 0.48
C ASP A 131 3.95 11.04 1.53
N GLY A 132 4.15 11.40 2.80
CA GLY A 132 3.27 10.94 3.89
C GLY A 132 3.16 9.41 3.90
N GLY A 133 1.93 8.90 3.78
CA GLY A 133 1.67 7.46 3.76
C GLY A 133 2.32 6.71 2.58
N GLY A 134 2.55 7.38 1.44
CA GLY A 134 3.16 6.78 0.26
C GLY A 134 4.66 6.51 0.41
N ALA A 135 5.35 7.23 1.30
CA ALA A 135 6.78 7.02 1.57
C ALA A 135 7.08 5.58 2.01
N LEU A 136 6.19 4.96 2.79
CA LEU A 136 6.32 3.58 3.23
C LEU A 136 6.32 2.59 2.05
N CYS A 137 5.50 2.84 1.02
CA CYS A 137 5.45 2.01 -0.18
C CYS A 137 6.77 2.12 -0.96
N MET A 138 7.30 3.33 -1.06
CA MET A 138 8.48 3.67 -1.84
C MET A 138 9.78 3.08 -1.26
N GLU A 139 9.83 2.69 0.02
CA GLU A 139 10.99 1.99 0.62
C GLU A 139 11.32 0.68 -0.10
N CYS A 140 10.29 -0.02 -0.57
CA CYS A 140 10.43 -1.28 -1.31
C CYS A 140 10.17 -1.12 -2.81
N HIS A 141 9.26 -0.25 -3.20
CA HIS A 141 8.87 0.01 -4.59
C HIS A 141 9.74 1.08 -5.26
N ASN A 142 11.06 0.85 -5.23
CA ASN A 142 12.03 1.62 -6.01
C ASN A 142 13.08 0.73 -6.70
N ALA A 143 13.79 1.31 -7.67
CA ALA A 143 14.83 0.63 -8.47
C ALA A 143 16.10 0.25 -7.68
N ARG A 144 16.21 0.63 -6.39
CA ARG A 144 17.31 0.42 -5.43
C ARG A 144 18.64 1.07 -5.77
N LYS A 145 18.85 1.43 -7.03
CA LYS A 145 20.06 2.08 -7.54
C LYS A 145 19.73 2.94 -8.75
N THR A 146 20.62 3.88 -9.04
CA THR A 146 20.60 4.59 -10.31
C THR A 146 21.09 3.66 -11.43
N PRO A 147 20.40 3.59 -12.58
CA PRO A 147 20.87 2.78 -13.70
C PRO A 147 22.23 3.24 -14.23
N ASP A 148 23.11 2.27 -14.49
CA ASP A 148 24.37 2.49 -15.21
C ASP A 148 24.39 1.64 -16.49
N PRO A 149 24.22 2.26 -17.67
CA PRO A 149 24.26 1.57 -18.95
C PRO A 149 25.57 0.82 -19.23
N SER A 150 26.67 1.24 -18.61
CA SER A 150 27.99 0.61 -18.78
C SER A 150 28.08 -0.70 -18.02
N ALA A 151 27.50 -0.74 -16.82
CA ALA A 151 27.45 -1.94 -15.99
C ALA A 151 26.34 -2.92 -16.42
N ARG A 152 25.40 -2.49 -17.29
CA ARG A 152 24.24 -3.25 -17.78
C ARG A 152 23.49 -4.02 -16.67
N PRO A 153 23.26 -3.45 -15.47
CA PRO A 153 22.45 -4.16 -14.51
C PRO A 153 21.00 -4.10 -14.96
N ALA A 154 20.31 -5.23 -14.84
CA ALA A 154 18.86 -5.22 -14.90
C ALA A 154 18.30 -4.30 -13.82
N PRO A 155 17.28 -3.47 -14.14
CA PRO A 155 16.58 -2.73 -13.11
C PRO A 155 15.90 -3.72 -12.16
N HIS A 156 15.78 -3.32 -10.89
CA HIS A 156 14.88 -4.04 -10.00
C HIS A 156 13.46 -3.87 -10.53
N SER A 157 12.67 -4.94 -10.54
CA SER A 157 11.30 -4.93 -11.11
C SER A 157 10.35 -3.99 -10.37
N SER A 158 10.67 -3.65 -9.13
CA SER A 158 9.88 -2.83 -8.22
C SER A 158 10.16 -1.33 -8.40
N ALA A 159 10.16 -0.79 -9.62
CA ALA A 159 10.59 0.59 -9.90
C ALA A 159 9.43 1.61 -9.94
N GLU A 160 8.31 1.32 -9.28
CA GLU A 160 7.07 2.10 -9.43
C GLU A 160 7.21 3.54 -8.91
N ALA A 161 7.92 3.76 -7.80
CA ALA A 161 8.16 5.11 -7.28
C ALA A 161 8.93 5.97 -8.27
N ASP A 162 9.96 5.41 -8.91
CA ASP A 162 10.79 6.09 -9.90
C ASP A 162 9.93 6.56 -11.09
N ILE A 163 9.06 5.67 -11.59
CA ILE A 163 8.15 5.97 -12.71
C ILE A 163 7.14 7.05 -12.32
N VAL A 164 6.46 6.92 -11.18
CA VAL A 164 5.43 7.89 -10.75
C VAL A 164 6.04 9.27 -10.51
N MET A 165 7.22 9.31 -9.87
CA MET A 165 7.93 10.55 -9.61
C MET A 165 8.56 11.16 -10.88
N GLY A 166 8.72 10.37 -11.94
CA GLY A 166 9.48 10.77 -13.13
C GLY A 166 10.95 11.05 -12.78
N THR A 167 11.49 10.29 -11.84
CA THR A 167 12.87 10.42 -11.37
C THR A 167 13.58 9.08 -11.47
N ASN A 168 14.91 9.10 -11.42
CA ASN A 168 15.71 7.90 -11.65
C ASN A 168 15.45 7.36 -13.08
N GLY A 169 16.13 6.30 -13.50
CA GLY A 169 15.98 5.81 -14.87
C GLY A 169 16.96 6.42 -15.89
N TYR A 170 17.06 5.76 -17.05
CA TYR A 170 17.90 6.23 -18.15
C TYR A 170 17.17 7.30 -18.96
N HIS A 171 17.86 8.39 -19.28
CA HIS A 171 17.30 9.50 -20.04
C HIS A 171 17.85 9.48 -21.46
N VAL A 172 16.95 9.57 -22.44
CA VAL A 172 17.34 9.77 -23.84
C VAL A 172 17.68 11.24 -24.06
N GLU A 173 18.84 11.52 -24.67
CA GLU A 173 19.26 12.87 -24.96
C GLU A 173 18.22 13.61 -25.83
N GLY A 174 17.88 14.84 -25.43
CA GLY A 174 16.88 15.65 -26.13
C GLY A 174 15.42 15.32 -25.77
N VAL A 175 15.16 14.29 -24.97
CA VAL A 175 13.82 13.97 -24.46
C VAL A 175 13.61 14.60 -23.09
N THR A 176 12.47 15.26 -22.91
CA THR A 176 12.06 15.79 -21.60
C THR A 176 11.06 14.82 -20.97
N TYR A 177 11.31 14.47 -19.71
CA TYR A 177 10.43 13.61 -18.93
C TYR A 177 9.76 14.45 -17.85
N SER A 178 8.49 14.15 -17.57
CA SER A 178 7.72 14.79 -16.52
C SER A 178 7.29 13.76 -15.48
N SER A 179 7.15 14.20 -14.24
CA SER A 179 6.47 13.44 -13.19
C SER A 179 5.03 13.16 -13.57
N SER A 180 4.47 12.09 -13.04
CA SER A 180 3.03 11.83 -13.16
C SER A 180 2.24 12.96 -12.48
N PRO A 181 1.16 13.49 -13.11
CA PRO A 181 0.27 14.43 -12.44
C PRO A 181 -0.42 13.82 -11.21
N HIS A 182 -0.45 12.49 -11.09
CA HIS A 182 -0.98 11.80 -9.90
C HIS A 182 -0.06 11.85 -8.68
N THR A 183 1.14 12.45 -8.79
CA THR A 183 1.93 12.88 -7.61
C THR A 183 1.20 13.96 -6.78
N ALA A 184 0.16 14.59 -7.34
CA ALA A 184 -0.72 15.50 -6.60
C ALA A 184 -1.79 14.78 -5.76
N VAL A 185 -1.97 13.46 -5.94
CA VAL A 185 -2.86 12.66 -5.09
C VAL A 185 -2.24 12.60 -3.69
N LYS A 186 -3.05 12.90 -2.67
CA LYS A 186 -2.57 12.86 -1.29
C LYS A 186 -2.05 11.45 -0.95
N ASP A 187 -0.84 11.39 -0.41
CA ASP A 187 -0.13 10.15 -0.04
C ASP A 187 0.06 9.20 -1.25
N THR A 188 0.09 9.74 -2.47
CA THR A 188 0.30 9.09 -3.78
C THR A 188 -0.14 7.61 -3.85
N CYS A 189 0.77 6.68 -3.53
CA CYS A 189 0.54 5.24 -3.58
C CYS A 189 -0.66 4.83 -2.70
N PHE A 190 -0.72 5.35 -1.47
CA PHE A 190 -1.78 5.06 -0.51
C PHE A 190 -3.14 5.58 -1.00
N GLY A 191 -3.17 6.76 -1.62
CA GLY A 191 -4.38 7.40 -2.12
C GLY A 191 -5.12 6.59 -3.20
N CYS A 192 -4.40 5.72 -3.94
CA CYS A 192 -4.99 4.85 -4.97
C CYS A 192 -5.10 3.40 -4.52
N HIS A 193 -4.03 2.83 -3.95
CA HIS A 193 -3.91 1.40 -3.66
C HIS A 193 -4.49 1.00 -2.30
N MET A 194 -4.63 1.96 -1.37
CA MET A 194 -5.16 1.73 -0.02
C MET A 194 -6.33 2.67 0.31
N ALA A 195 -7.03 3.17 -0.71
CA ALA A 195 -8.18 4.04 -0.48
C ALA A 195 -9.27 3.35 0.35
N ASP A 196 -10.02 4.13 1.14
CA ASP A 196 -11.25 3.66 1.77
C ASP A 196 -12.35 3.56 0.71
N LEU A 197 -12.76 2.33 0.39
CA LEU A 197 -13.75 2.04 -0.64
C LEU A 197 -15.20 2.11 -0.13
N GLY A 198 -15.42 2.83 0.98
CA GLY A 198 -16.70 2.97 1.67
C GLY A 198 -16.87 1.98 2.83
N LYS A 199 -15.78 1.38 3.32
CA LYS A 199 -15.77 0.40 4.40
C LYS A 199 -15.48 1.02 5.76
N GLY A 200 -15.05 2.29 5.80
CA GLY A 200 -14.64 2.98 7.01
C GLY A 200 -13.20 2.66 7.45
N TYR A 201 -12.42 2.03 6.56
CA TYR A 201 -11.00 1.74 6.72
C TYR A 201 -10.30 1.63 5.35
N PRO A 202 -8.99 1.90 5.28
CA PRO A 202 -8.15 1.70 4.08
C PRO A 202 -8.17 0.25 3.58
N SER A 203 -8.33 0.04 2.27
CA SER A 203 -8.23 -1.31 1.69
C SER A 203 -6.82 -1.89 1.87
N HIS A 204 -6.73 -3.13 2.37
CA HIS A 204 -5.47 -3.88 2.50
C HIS A 204 -5.31 -4.94 1.39
N THR A 205 -6.06 -4.82 0.29
CA THR A 205 -5.82 -5.62 -0.91
C THR A 205 -4.65 -5.09 -1.75
N PHE A 206 -4.26 -3.83 -1.54
CA PHE A 206 -3.25 -3.07 -2.30
C PHE A 206 -3.53 -2.93 -3.80
N LYS A 207 -4.71 -3.37 -4.26
CA LYS A 207 -5.15 -3.21 -5.64
C LYS A 207 -5.82 -1.86 -5.79
N ALA A 208 -5.40 -1.11 -6.80
CA ALA A 208 -6.07 0.13 -7.17
C ALA A 208 -7.53 -0.17 -7.54
N ASP A 209 -8.44 0.70 -7.09
CA ASP A 209 -9.85 0.68 -7.43
C ASP A 209 -10.15 1.94 -8.26
N VAL A 210 -11.24 1.95 -9.01
CA VAL A 210 -11.65 3.13 -9.80
C VAL A 210 -12.25 4.23 -8.93
N LYS A 211 -12.82 3.89 -7.76
CA LYS A 211 -13.51 4.84 -6.87
C LYS A 211 -12.67 6.06 -6.45
N PRO A 212 -11.38 5.94 -6.07
CA PRO A 212 -10.58 7.10 -5.67
C PRO A 212 -10.38 8.08 -6.82
N CYS A 213 -10.30 7.57 -8.05
CA CYS A 213 -10.15 8.36 -9.27
C CYS A 213 -11.38 9.24 -9.54
N GLN A 214 -12.58 8.76 -9.21
CA GLN A 214 -13.86 9.45 -9.45
C GLN A 214 -14.01 10.78 -8.70
N SER A 215 -13.16 11.02 -7.70
CA SER A 215 -13.08 12.32 -7.01
C SER A 215 -12.63 13.46 -7.93
N CYS A 216 -11.77 13.16 -8.92
CA CYS A 216 -11.25 14.12 -9.90
C CYS A 216 -11.72 13.81 -11.33
N HIS A 217 -11.89 12.53 -11.66
CA HIS A 217 -12.27 12.04 -12.99
C HIS A 217 -13.72 11.55 -12.99
N GLN A 218 -14.66 12.48 -13.16
CA GLN A 218 -16.09 12.16 -13.11
C GLN A 218 -16.50 11.25 -14.29
N GLY A 219 -17.28 10.21 -13.98
CA GLY A 219 -17.90 9.34 -14.98
C GLY A 219 -17.04 8.19 -15.50
N ILE A 220 -15.83 8.01 -14.96
CA ILE A 220 -15.00 6.85 -15.34
C ILE A 220 -15.48 5.58 -14.61
N SER A 221 -15.43 4.45 -15.31
CA SER A 221 -15.85 3.13 -14.80
C SER A 221 -14.72 2.12 -14.71
N GLU A 222 -13.57 2.42 -15.31
CA GLU A 222 -12.39 1.57 -15.32
C GLU A 222 -11.13 2.44 -15.17
N ILE A 223 -10.06 1.81 -14.68
CA ILE A 223 -8.78 2.48 -14.54
C ILE A 223 -8.23 2.77 -15.93
N ASN A 224 -8.27 1.79 -16.82
CA ASN A 224 -7.70 1.84 -18.16
C ASN A 224 -8.52 2.72 -19.13
N MET A 225 -8.42 4.02 -18.92
CA MET A 225 -9.12 5.02 -19.73
C MET A 225 -8.52 5.09 -21.13
N LYS A 226 -9.38 5.43 -22.10
CA LYS A 226 -8.97 5.69 -23.47
C LYS A 226 -7.82 6.70 -23.54
N ALA A 227 -6.77 6.35 -24.27
CA ALA A 227 -5.62 7.20 -24.51
C ALA A 227 -5.96 8.42 -25.40
N GLN A 228 -5.06 9.39 -25.44
CA GLN A 228 -5.26 10.62 -26.21
C GLN A 228 -4.94 10.43 -27.70
N ALA A 229 -4.12 9.45 -28.03
CA ALA A 229 -3.71 9.09 -29.36
C ALA A 229 -3.26 7.62 -29.39
N ASP A 230 -3.14 7.13 -30.61
CA ASP A 230 -2.46 5.89 -30.98
C ASP A 230 -0.95 6.12 -30.77
N TYR A 231 -0.43 5.64 -29.63
CA TYR A 231 0.94 5.84 -29.20
C TYR A 231 1.88 4.77 -29.75
N ASP A 232 1.39 3.53 -29.91
CA ASP A 232 2.17 2.42 -30.45
C ASP A 232 2.17 2.36 -31.99
N GLY A 233 1.27 3.10 -32.64
CA GLY A 233 1.19 3.26 -34.09
C GLY A 233 0.48 2.11 -34.81
N ASP A 234 -0.35 1.33 -34.11
CA ASP A 234 -1.04 0.17 -34.68
C ASP A 234 -2.27 0.53 -35.54
N GLY A 235 -2.69 1.81 -35.51
CA GLY A 235 -3.83 2.35 -36.23
C GLY A 235 -5.13 2.45 -35.42
N SER A 236 -5.11 2.09 -34.15
CA SER A 236 -6.23 2.14 -33.21
C SER A 236 -5.91 3.08 -32.04
N VAL A 237 -6.95 3.65 -31.42
CA VAL A 237 -6.78 4.38 -30.15
C VAL A 237 -7.48 3.58 -29.06
N GLU A 238 -6.70 2.98 -28.19
CA GLU A 238 -7.11 2.03 -27.16
C GLU A 238 -7.04 2.65 -25.75
N GLY A 239 -7.06 1.82 -24.71
CA GLY A 239 -6.79 2.25 -23.34
C GLY A 239 -5.31 2.51 -23.13
N PHE A 240 -4.96 3.37 -22.18
CA PHE A 240 -3.54 3.71 -21.97
C PHE A 240 -2.66 2.51 -21.61
N GLN A 241 -3.22 1.44 -21.02
CA GLN A 241 -2.45 0.24 -20.70
C GLN A 241 -2.11 -0.54 -21.96
N GLU A 242 -3.08 -0.72 -22.88
CA GLU A 242 -2.80 -1.38 -24.17
C GLU A 242 -1.80 -0.58 -24.99
N GLU A 243 -1.92 0.75 -25.04
CA GLU A 243 -0.98 1.61 -25.75
C GLU A 243 0.45 1.51 -25.18
N VAL A 244 0.59 1.34 -23.86
CA VAL A 244 1.89 1.10 -23.22
C VAL A 244 2.39 -0.31 -23.52
N ASP A 245 1.51 -1.31 -23.50
CA ASP A 245 1.86 -2.69 -23.82
C ASP A 245 2.34 -2.83 -25.28
N GLY A 246 1.68 -2.17 -26.23
CA GLY A 246 2.10 -2.12 -27.63
C GLY A 246 3.42 -1.37 -27.84
N LEU A 247 3.68 -0.28 -27.10
CA LEU A 247 5.00 0.36 -27.07
C LEU A 247 6.10 -0.58 -26.54
N LEU A 248 5.80 -1.40 -25.53
CA LEU A 248 6.73 -2.39 -25.01
C LEU A 248 6.97 -3.54 -26.00
N GLU A 249 5.95 -3.97 -26.74
CA GLU A 249 6.07 -4.96 -27.82
C GLU A 249 6.93 -4.41 -28.97
N ASN A 250 6.65 -3.20 -29.44
CA ASN A 250 7.48 -2.51 -30.45
C ASN A 250 8.95 -2.40 -30.02
N LEU A 251 9.20 -2.10 -28.74
CA LEU A 251 10.55 -2.04 -28.19
C LEU A 251 11.21 -3.43 -28.16
N HIS A 252 10.48 -4.46 -27.72
CA HIS A 252 10.94 -5.84 -27.69
C HIS A 252 11.35 -6.32 -29.08
N ASP A 253 10.46 -6.18 -30.07
CA ASP A 253 10.71 -6.54 -31.48
C ASP A 253 11.91 -5.79 -32.06
N THR A 254 12.00 -4.49 -31.75
CA THR A 254 13.13 -3.67 -32.20
C THR A 254 14.44 -4.19 -31.62
N ILE A 255 14.48 -4.52 -30.32
CA ILE A 255 15.66 -5.11 -29.68
C ILE A 255 16.01 -6.42 -30.38
N GLU A 256 15.07 -7.36 -30.52
CA GLU A 256 15.32 -8.66 -31.14
C GLU A 256 15.86 -8.54 -32.56
N SER A 257 15.31 -7.63 -33.37
CA SER A 257 15.79 -7.36 -34.73
C SER A 257 17.27 -6.95 -34.80
N LYS A 258 17.81 -6.36 -33.71
CA LYS A 258 19.21 -5.94 -33.59
C LYS A 258 20.13 -7.00 -32.99
N LEU A 259 19.59 -8.09 -32.45
CA LEU A 259 20.37 -9.12 -31.75
C LEU A 259 21.10 -10.12 -32.67
N ASN A 260 21.03 -9.98 -34.01
CA ASN A 260 21.74 -10.85 -34.98
C ASN A 260 21.58 -12.37 -34.69
N GLY A 261 20.38 -12.81 -34.27
CA GLY A 261 20.08 -14.21 -33.96
C GLY A 261 20.07 -14.58 -32.47
N GLY A 262 20.25 -13.61 -31.57
CA GLY A 262 19.93 -13.75 -30.14
C GLY A 262 18.45 -13.47 -29.84
N THR A 263 18.00 -13.81 -28.64
CA THR A 263 16.63 -13.61 -28.16
C THR A 263 16.60 -12.66 -26.97
N PHE A 264 15.52 -11.88 -26.84
CA PHE A 264 15.32 -11.03 -25.68
C PHE A 264 14.24 -11.63 -24.78
N SER A 265 14.64 -12.10 -23.60
CA SER A 265 13.71 -12.67 -22.62
C SER A 265 13.63 -11.77 -21.39
N THR A 266 12.45 -11.75 -20.77
CA THR A 266 12.15 -10.91 -19.59
C THR A 266 12.84 -11.37 -18.30
N GLY A 267 13.81 -12.30 -18.38
CA GLY A 267 14.57 -12.84 -17.26
C GLY A 267 15.55 -11.84 -16.65
N HIS A 268 15.04 -10.82 -15.95
CA HIS A 268 15.81 -9.74 -15.37
C HIS A 268 16.68 -9.04 -16.44
N GLY A 269 16.08 -8.58 -17.54
CA GLY A 269 16.79 -7.80 -18.56
C GLY A 269 18.00 -8.49 -19.20
N GLN A 270 18.06 -9.82 -19.21
CA GLN A 270 19.14 -10.57 -19.84
C GLN A 270 18.80 -10.88 -21.31
N ILE A 271 19.74 -10.55 -22.19
CA ILE A 271 19.76 -11.02 -23.58
C ILE A 271 20.26 -12.46 -23.55
N VAL A 272 19.52 -13.40 -24.15
CA VAL A 272 19.81 -14.84 -24.16
C VAL A 272 20.14 -15.31 -25.58
#